data_AF-A0A6N3C0N5-F1
#
_entry.id   AF-A0A6N3C0N5-F1
#
_cell.length_a   1.000
_cell.length_b   1.000
_cell.length_c   1.000
_cell.angle_alpha   90.00
_cell.angle_beta   90.00
_cell.angle_gamma   90.00
#
_symmetry.space_group_name_H-M   'P 1'
#
loop_
_entity.id
_entity.type
_entity.pdbx_description
1 polymer ?
#
loop_
_entity_poly.entity_id
_entity_poly.type
_entity_poly.pdbx_seq_one_letter_code
_entity_poly.pdbx_strand_id
1 'polypeptide(L)'
;MADNSLKISYKIYLEAEDISQSRISSTASYVSNLFKNCTNSYLQKAEVDNESDMDDFTLRLYIDEKVEEEACSSPECAEGFLENIAEFLDAVAAAHSYLDMEGSFSISYHGVEDTFRFRSEAGSDLCDIE
;
A
#
# COMPACT_ATOMS: atom_id res chain seq x y z
N MET A 1 32.91 -1.02 4.11
CA MET A 1 31.99 -0.58 3.04
C MET A 1 30.62 -0.68 3.66
N ALA A 2 29.90 0.43 3.79
CA ALA A 2 28.55 0.39 4.34
C ALA A 2 27.68 -0.36 3.33
N ASP A 3 26.94 -1.36 3.81
CA ASP A 3 25.89 -2.00 3.03
C ASP A 3 24.85 -0.91 2.73
N ASN A 4 24.88 -0.39 1.50
CA ASN A 4 23.89 0.56 0.99
C ASN A 4 22.84 -0.18 0.16
N SER A 5 22.76 -1.50 0.32
CA SER A 5 21.74 -2.31 -0.32
C SER A 5 20.37 -1.97 0.26
N LEU A 6 19.38 -1.90 -0.61
CA LEU A 6 18.00 -1.60 -0.26
C LEU A 6 17.13 -2.76 -0.73
N LYS A 7 16.27 -3.26 0.15
CA LYS A 7 15.19 -4.16 -0.22
C LYS A 7 13.90 -3.63 0.36
N ILE A 8 12.92 -3.40 -0.49
CA ILE A 8 11.58 -3.01 -0.08
C ILE A 8 10.63 -4.06 -0.63
N SER A 9 9.68 -4.51 0.19
CA SER A 9 8.59 -5.38 -0.23
C SER A 9 7.32 -4.91 0.44
N TYR A 10 6.25 -4.75 -0.30
CA TYR A 10 4.96 -4.43 0.29
C TYR A 10 3.84 -5.15 -0.44
N LYS A 11 2.89 -5.61 0.36
CA LYS A 11 1.69 -6.31 -0.04
C LYS A 11 0.51 -5.64 0.62
N ILE A 12 -0.41 -5.14 -0.19
CA ILE A 12 -1.62 -4.46 0.29
C ILE A 12 -2.81 -5.13 -0.38
N TYR A 13 -3.75 -5.53 0.46
CA TYR A 13 -5.00 -6.18 0.11
C TYR A 13 -6.13 -5.26 0.55
N LEU A 14 -6.96 -4.84 -0.40
CA LEU A 14 -8.15 -4.04 -0.13
C LEU A 14 -9.37 -4.81 -0.60
N GLU A 15 -10.29 -5.08 0.32
CA GLU A 15 -11.54 -5.79 0.05
C GLU A 15 -12.73 -4.98 0.55
N ALA A 16 -13.85 -5.05 -0.16
CA ALA A 16 -15.15 -4.71 0.38
C ALA A 16 -16.25 -5.44 -0.36
N GLU A 17 -17.25 -5.89 0.39
CA GLU A 17 -18.44 -6.56 -0.12
C GLU A 17 -19.67 -5.63 0.01
N ASP A 18 -20.73 -5.90 -0.73
CA ASP A 18 -21.99 -5.15 -0.70
C ASP A 18 -21.81 -3.64 -1.00
N ILE A 19 -20.93 -3.30 -1.95
CA ILE A 19 -20.72 -1.91 -2.37
C ILE A 19 -21.18 -1.65 -3.80
N SER A 20 -21.71 -0.45 -4.03
CA SER A 20 -22.15 -0.03 -5.37
C SER A 20 -21.00 -0.07 -6.39
N GLN A 21 -21.31 -0.36 -7.66
CA GLN A 21 -20.34 -0.33 -8.77
C GLN A 21 -19.62 1.02 -8.91
N SER A 22 -20.29 2.12 -8.57
CA SER A 22 -19.68 3.46 -8.52
C SER A 22 -18.58 3.53 -7.46
N ARG A 23 -18.80 2.95 -6.27
CA ARG A 23 -17.77 2.86 -5.22
C ARG A 23 -16.61 2.00 -5.69
N ILE A 24 -16.87 0.82 -6.27
CA ILE A 24 -15.83 -0.06 -6.82
C ILE A 24 -14.92 0.70 -7.78
N SER A 25 -15.52 1.35 -8.79
CA SER A 25 -14.77 2.12 -9.80
C SER A 25 -14.03 3.31 -9.20
N SER A 26 -14.65 4.03 -8.27
CA SER A 26 -14.07 5.21 -7.65
C SER A 26 -12.88 4.86 -6.74
N THR A 27 -12.98 3.78 -5.96
CA THR A 27 -11.92 3.32 -5.05
C THR A 27 -10.74 2.80 -5.85
N ALA A 28 -10.96 1.95 -6.86
CA ALA A 28 -9.88 1.48 -7.73
C ALA A 28 -9.12 2.64 -8.38
N SER A 29 -9.85 3.64 -8.86
CA SER A 29 -9.26 4.85 -9.45
C SER A 29 -8.51 5.69 -8.41
N TYR A 30 -9.08 5.85 -7.21
CA TYR A 30 -8.48 6.60 -6.11
C TYR A 30 -7.16 5.98 -5.68
N VAL A 31 -7.15 4.67 -5.41
CA VAL A 31 -5.95 3.92 -4.99
C VAL A 31 -4.86 4.00 -6.06
N SER A 32 -5.20 3.75 -7.33
CA SER A 32 -4.24 3.88 -8.43
C SER A 32 -3.67 5.29 -8.56
N ASN A 33 -4.51 6.31 -8.38
CA ASN A 33 -4.07 7.70 -8.43
C ASN A 33 -3.19 8.07 -7.23
N LEU A 34 -3.49 7.54 -6.04
CA LEU A 34 -2.72 7.81 -4.82
C LEU A 34 -1.29 7.28 -4.96
N PHE A 35 -1.09 6.06 -5.48
CA PHE A 35 0.24 5.56 -5.81
C PHE A 35 0.95 6.41 -6.87
N LYS A 36 0.26 6.75 -7.97
CA LYS A 36 0.86 7.53 -9.07
C LYS A 36 1.29 8.95 -8.68
N ASN A 37 0.65 9.55 -7.68
CA ASN A 37 0.98 10.89 -7.19
C ASN A 37 1.83 10.85 -5.91
N CYS A 38 2.23 9.67 -5.44
CA CYS A 38 3.10 9.56 -4.28
C CYS A 38 4.47 10.17 -4.60
N THR A 39 4.99 10.98 -3.69
CA THR A 39 6.34 11.58 -3.82
C THR A 39 7.43 10.52 -3.80
N ASN A 40 7.16 9.37 -3.16
CA ASN A 40 8.10 8.28 -3.05
C ASN A 40 8.17 7.45 -4.35
N SER A 41 9.34 7.47 -4.99
CA SER A 41 9.57 6.77 -6.25
C SER A 41 9.40 5.25 -6.17
N TYR A 42 9.53 4.64 -4.98
CA TYR A 42 9.33 3.21 -4.77
C TYR A 42 7.85 2.82 -4.70
N LEU A 43 7.00 3.70 -4.16
CA LEU A 43 5.55 3.53 -4.12
C LEU A 43 4.92 3.90 -5.47
N GLN A 44 5.47 4.89 -6.18
CA GLN A 44 4.96 5.30 -7.50
C GLN A 44 5.04 4.19 -8.56
N LYS A 45 5.94 3.22 -8.37
CA LYS A 45 6.10 2.06 -9.26
C LYS A 45 5.03 0.99 -9.04
N ALA A 46 4.24 1.10 -7.97
CA ALA A 46 3.27 0.07 -7.63
C ALA A 46 2.23 -0.16 -8.72
N GLU A 47 2.08 -1.42 -9.11
CA GLU A 47 0.96 -1.85 -9.91
C GLU A 47 -0.22 -2.23 -9.02
N VAL A 48 -1.37 -1.62 -9.30
CA VAL A 48 -2.63 -1.94 -8.61
C VAL A 48 -3.39 -2.92 -9.47
N ASP A 49 -3.42 -4.18 -9.06
CA ASP A 49 -4.19 -5.22 -9.69
C ASP A 49 -5.65 -5.16 -9.20
N ASN A 50 -6.59 -5.17 -10.15
CA ASN A 50 -8.00 -4.98 -9.87
C ASN A 50 -8.78 -6.24 -10.26
N GLU A 51 -9.06 -7.07 -9.26
CA GLU A 51 -9.86 -8.30 -9.37
C GLU A 51 -11.32 -8.08 -8.89
N SER A 52 -11.79 -6.83 -8.88
CA SER A 52 -13.15 -6.52 -8.45
C SER A 52 -14.20 -7.10 -9.38
N ASP A 53 -15.31 -7.56 -8.81
CA ASP A 53 -16.47 -8.08 -9.53
C ASP A 53 -17.66 -7.14 -9.37
N MET A 54 -18.09 -6.55 -10.48
CA MET A 54 -19.19 -5.58 -10.51
C MET A 54 -20.57 -6.24 -10.40
N ASP A 55 -20.69 -7.51 -10.79
CA ASP A 55 -21.93 -8.27 -10.72
C ASP A 55 -22.16 -8.81 -9.30
N ASP A 56 -21.05 -9.16 -8.62
CA ASP A 56 -21.05 -9.63 -7.22
C ASP A 56 -21.01 -8.47 -6.19
N PHE A 57 -20.89 -7.22 -6.65
CA PHE A 57 -20.77 -6.03 -5.79
C PHE A 57 -19.57 -6.07 -4.84
N THR A 58 -18.48 -6.71 -5.29
CA THR A 58 -17.29 -6.98 -4.49
C THR A 58 -16.09 -6.24 -5.08
N LEU A 59 -15.45 -5.38 -4.28
CA LEU A 59 -14.17 -4.77 -4.61
C LEU A 59 -13.04 -5.63 -4.07
N ARG A 60 -12.07 -5.91 -4.93
CA ARG A 60 -10.81 -6.57 -4.57
C ARG A 60 -9.66 -5.92 -5.32
N LEU A 61 -8.77 -5.27 -4.56
CA LEU A 61 -7.56 -4.68 -5.09
C LEU A 61 -6.36 -5.31 -4.41
N TYR A 62 -5.37 -5.64 -5.22
CA TYR A 62 -4.14 -6.30 -4.81
C TYR A 62 -2.95 -5.48 -5.28
N ILE A 63 -2.03 -5.22 -4.36
CA ILE A 63 -0.76 -4.58 -4.66
C ILE A 63 0.32 -5.50 -4.10
N ASP A 64 1.21 -5.99 -4.96
CA ASP A 64 2.38 -6.78 -4.56
C ASP A 64 3.62 -6.25 -5.29
N GLU A 65 4.47 -5.58 -4.54
CA GLU A 65 5.64 -4.91 -5.10
C GLU A 65 6.89 -5.26 -4.33
N LYS A 66 7.96 -5.44 -5.09
CA LYS A 66 9.28 -5.76 -4.56
C LYS A 66 10.35 -4.98 -5.29
N VAL A 67 11.11 -4.21 -4.53
CA VAL A 67 12.24 -3.44 -5.01
C VAL A 67 13.50 -3.98 -4.35
N GLU A 68 14.50 -4.33 -5.14
CA GLU A 68 15.81 -4.73 -4.65
C GLU A 68 16.89 -3.93 -5.40
N GLU A 69 17.69 -3.18 -4.65
CA GLU A 69 18.81 -2.40 -5.19
C GLU A 69 20.10 -2.77 -4.46
N GLU A 70 21.17 -3.03 -5.22
CA GLU A 70 22.49 -3.29 -4.65
C GLU A 70 23.09 -2.04 -3.99
N ALA A 71 22.73 -0.86 -4.51
CA ALA A 71 23.02 0.44 -3.93
C ALA A 71 21.76 1.30 -4.07
N CYS A 72 21.21 1.75 -2.94
CA CYS A 72 20.04 2.60 -2.89
C CYS A 72 20.23 3.85 -3.77
N SER A 73 19.37 4.00 -4.78
CA SER A 73 19.38 5.14 -5.69
C SER A 73 18.79 6.40 -5.06
N SER A 74 17.92 6.25 -4.05
CA SER A 74 17.17 7.34 -3.44
C SER A 74 17.01 7.14 -1.93
N PRO A 75 18.03 7.51 -1.13
CA PRO A 75 18.02 7.31 0.32
C PRO A 75 16.86 8.05 1.00
N GLU A 76 16.52 9.25 0.55
CA GLU A 76 15.37 10.02 1.04
C GLU A 76 14.04 9.26 0.90
N CYS A 77 13.86 8.52 -0.20
CA CYS A 77 12.68 7.69 -0.43
C CYS A 77 12.73 6.40 0.40
N ALA A 78 13.91 5.84 0.65
CA ALA A 78 14.07 4.67 1.50
C ALA A 78 13.76 5.01 2.97
N GLU A 79 14.36 6.08 3.50
CA GLU A 79 14.14 6.53 4.87
C GLU A 79 12.69 6.95 5.12
N GLY A 80 12.07 7.66 4.17
CA GLY A 80 10.67 8.07 4.26
C GLY A 80 9.66 6.97 3.89
N PHE A 81 10.09 5.78 3.45
CA PHE A 81 9.18 4.75 2.93
C PHE A 81 8.06 4.39 3.92
N LEU A 82 8.42 4.18 5.19
CA LEU A 82 7.49 3.81 6.25
C LEU A 82 6.43 4.90 6.51
N GLU A 83 6.85 6.15 6.53
CA GLU A 83 5.93 7.28 6.72
C GLU A 83 4.99 7.45 5.51
N ASN A 84 5.52 7.30 4.29
CA ASN A 84 4.72 7.44 3.08
C ASN A 84 3.68 6.31 2.94
N ILE A 85 4.03 5.06 3.28
CA ILE A 85 3.07 3.94 3.22
C ILE A 85 2.03 4.04 4.32
N ALA A 86 2.40 4.50 5.53
CA ALA A 86 1.44 4.77 6.60
C ALA A 86 0.45 5.87 6.20
N GLU A 87 0.93 7.00 5.66
CA GLU A 87 0.08 8.10 5.18
C GLU A 87 -0.85 7.62 4.04
N PHE A 88 -0.35 6.77 3.15
CA PHE A 88 -1.17 6.12 2.12
C PHE A 88 -2.31 5.31 2.74
N LEU A 89 -2.01 4.43 3.69
CA LEU A 89 -3.01 3.57 4.33
C LEU A 89 -4.05 4.39 5.09
N ASP A 90 -3.63 5.42 5.82
CA ASP A 90 -4.54 6.34 6.51
C ASP A 90 -5.43 7.11 5.53
N ALA A 91 -4.88 7.57 4.41
CA ALA A 91 -5.65 8.27 3.38
C ALA A 91 -6.70 7.36 2.72
N VAL A 92 -6.42 6.06 2.56
CA VAL A 92 -7.37 5.07 2.04
C VAL A 92 -8.44 4.76 3.08
N ALA A 93 -8.05 4.47 4.33
CA ALA A 93 -8.97 4.21 5.43
C ALA A 93 -9.94 5.38 5.67
N ALA A 94 -9.43 6.61 5.66
CA ALA A 94 -10.24 7.81 5.87
C ALA A 94 -11.20 8.10 4.71
N ALA A 95 -10.77 7.90 3.46
CA ALA A 95 -11.62 8.13 2.28
C ALA A 95 -12.64 7.01 2.05
N HIS A 96 -12.28 5.79 2.42
CA HIS A 96 -13.02 4.57 2.13
C HIS A 96 -13.13 3.69 3.38
N SER A 97 -13.75 4.23 4.43
CA SER A 97 -13.90 3.54 5.72
C SER A 97 -14.67 2.22 5.65
N TYR A 98 -15.29 1.89 4.53
CA TYR A 98 -15.98 0.61 4.30
C TYR A 98 -15.05 -0.48 3.77
N LEU A 99 -13.76 -0.19 3.56
CA LEU A 99 -12.79 -1.18 3.11
C LEU A 99 -12.22 -1.95 4.29
N ASP A 100 -12.15 -3.25 4.14
CA ASP A 100 -11.22 -4.09 4.86
C ASP A 100 -9.85 -3.97 4.17
N MET A 101 -8.85 -3.60 4.95
CA MET A 101 -7.48 -3.48 4.50
C MET A 101 -6.63 -4.48 5.28
N GLU A 102 -5.80 -5.24 4.59
CA GLU A 102 -4.81 -6.11 5.20
C GLU A 102 -3.53 -6.03 4.40
N GLY A 103 -2.39 -6.20 5.06
CA GLY A 103 -1.16 -6.33 4.32
C GLY A 103 0.07 -6.37 5.19
N SER A 104 1.20 -6.28 4.50
CA SER A 104 2.50 -6.27 5.13
C SER A 104 3.47 -5.48 4.29
N PHE A 105 4.36 -4.74 4.93
CA PHE A 105 5.46 -4.08 4.27
C PHE A 105 6.75 -4.30 5.04
N SER A 106 7.84 -4.39 4.29
CA SER A 106 9.17 -4.69 4.78
C SER A 106 10.16 -3.78 4.08
N ILE A 107 11.07 -3.22 4.85
CA ILE A 107 12.19 -2.44 4.34
C ILE A 107 13.46 -2.93 5.01
N SER A 108 14.46 -3.25 4.19
CA SER A 108 15.82 -3.54 4.61
C SER A 108 16.74 -2.47 4.05
N TYR A 109 17.29 -1.63 4.93
CA TYR A 109 18.23 -0.57 4.59
C TYR A 109 19.31 -0.46 5.66
N HIS A 110 20.57 -0.24 5.26
CA HIS A 110 21.72 -0.17 6.17
C HIS A 110 21.91 -1.41 7.08
N GLY A 111 21.47 -2.58 6.63
CA GLY A 111 21.55 -3.83 7.41
C GLY A 111 20.53 -3.92 8.55
N VAL A 112 19.59 -2.99 8.63
CA VAL A 112 18.39 -3.10 9.47
C VAL A 112 17.25 -3.56 8.56
N GLU A 113 16.53 -4.59 8.97
CA GLU A 113 15.31 -5.04 8.31
C GLU A 113 14.15 -4.85 9.28
N ASP A 114 13.19 -4.03 8.88
CA ASP A 114 11.95 -3.83 9.59
C ASP A 114 10.82 -4.42 8.75
N THR A 115 9.95 -5.18 9.39
CA THR A 115 8.77 -5.76 8.75
C THR A 115 7.56 -5.48 9.62
N PHE A 116 6.55 -4.90 9.01
CA PHE A 116 5.31 -4.49 9.63
C PHE A 116 4.15 -5.19 8.96
N ARG A 117 3.10 -5.42 9.73
CA ARG A 117 1.81 -5.85 9.20
C ARG A 117 0.77 -4.84 9.61
N PHE A 118 -0.22 -4.66 8.75
CA PHE A 118 -1.33 -3.79 9.07
C PHE A 118 -2.65 -4.50 8.78
N ARG A 119 -3.65 -4.17 9.58
CA ARG A 119 -5.02 -4.58 9.35
C ARG A 119 -5.96 -3.47 9.78
N SER A 120 -6.95 -3.21 8.95
CA SER A 120 -8.04 -2.27 9.23
C SER A 120 -9.33 -2.95 8.80
N GLU A 121 -10.30 -3.04 9.70
CA GLU A 121 -11.60 -3.59 9.38
C GLU A 121 -12.56 -2.48 8.91
N ALA A 122 -13.55 -2.83 8.09
CA ALA A 122 -14.56 -1.89 7.65
C ALA A 122 -15.27 -1.23 8.86
N GLY A 123 -15.24 0.09 8.90
CA GLY A 123 -15.77 0.92 9.99
C GLY A 123 -14.75 1.34 11.04
N SER A 124 -13.48 0.91 10.91
CA SER A 124 -12.38 1.43 11.70
C SER A 124 -11.86 2.75 11.12
N ASP A 125 -11.76 3.79 11.95
CA ASP A 125 -11.07 5.04 11.60
C ASP A 125 -9.54 4.94 11.71
N LEU A 126 -9.02 3.80 12.19
CA LEU A 126 -7.60 3.59 12.48
C LEU A 126 -7.09 2.28 11.86
N CYS A 127 -5.90 2.34 11.26
CA CYS A 127 -5.17 1.18 10.78
C CYS A 127 -4.26 0.68 11.92
N ASP A 128 -4.48 -0.54 12.41
CA ASP A 128 -3.61 -1.16 13.42
C ASP A 128 -2.36 -1.70 12.71
N ILE A 129 -1.19 -1.18 13.08
CA ILE A 129 0.12 -1.60 12.56
C ILE A 129 0.88 -2.32 13.67
N GLU A 130 1.21 -3.60 13.46
CA GLU A 130 1.99 -4.47 14.35
C GLU A 130 3.39 -4.79 13.81
#